data_AF-A0A1X7VA83-F1
#
_entry.id   AF-A0A1X7VA83-F1
#
_cell.length_a   1.000
_cell.length_b   1.000
_cell.length_c   1.000
_cell.angle_alpha   90.00
_cell.angle_beta   90.00
_cell.angle_gamma   90.00
#
_symmetry.space_group_name_H-M   'P 1'
#
loop_
_entity.id
_entity.type
_entity.pdbx_description
1 polymer ?
#
loop_
_entity_poly.entity_id
_entity_poly.type
_entity_poly.pdbx_seq_one_letter_code
_entity_poly.pdbx_strand_id
1 'polypeptide(L)'
;MNKLNFKIDISPEQCLGMKAYLCLPLNKLGLMRRWMKAWRINMSSERKQREVMKKDLKEVKITAELVPFSFLTRHSCQEICPAPLACVSDFASVVFHLLEEKSRLGQLTWHDGVIPPNKIWIKLGGDKGGSTVKMSFQVVNTDKPNSVCNSCVFSLFEAPDNVVNHCIALEQYKDIISSLQETQWIIFMSGDYEFLCNMYGLSGASGRHCCLWCNIASDQLKVDRCTGNSTSIITQRSLSSLHQKHHEFQLNGANMKKAKVIENVIGKPIFDVPVTQVCPPGLHITLGIFQRLFNLLEYECHNLDCIIAEQCNAATPLLTIFSQRKQLHHLKQKQLHFKEKSIRLSRF
;
A
#
# COMPACT_ATOMS: atom_id res chain seq x y z
N MET A 1 -57.73 -16.59 -6.57
CA MET A 1 -56.32 -16.43 -6.15
C MET A 1 -56.28 -16.21 -4.64
N ASN A 2 -55.85 -17.21 -3.88
CA ASN A 2 -55.68 -17.09 -2.43
C ASN A 2 -54.62 -16.02 -2.14
N LYS A 3 -55.02 -14.94 -1.44
CA LYS A 3 -54.09 -13.94 -0.89
C LYS A 3 -53.24 -14.64 0.16
N LEU A 4 -52.10 -15.17 -0.24
CA LEU A 4 -51.06 -15.64 0.67
C LEU A 4 -50.63 -14.44 1.53
N ASN A 5 -51.05 -14.44 2.79
CA ASN A 5 -50.86 -13.36 3.75
C ASN A 5 -49.51 -13.54 4.44
N PHE A 6 -48.42 -13.71 3.68
CA PHE A 6 -47.09 -13.82 4.28
C PHE A 6 -46.55 -12.41 4.58
N LYS A 7 -45.98 -12.28 5.77
CA LYS A 7 -45.28 -11.10 6.25
C LYS A 7 -43.83 -11.52 6.47
N ILE A 8 -42.90 -10.83 5.83
CA ILE A 8 -41.47 -11.11 5.97
C ILE A 8 -40.90 -10.03 6.89
N ASP A 9 -40.34 -10.45 8.02
CA ASP A 9 -39.64 -9.56 8.95
C ASP A 9 -38.11 -9.85 8.85
N ILE A 10 -37.32 -8.85 8.46
CA ILE A 10 -35.86 -8.95 8.31
C ILE A 10 -35.20 -8.42 9.59
N SER A 11 -34.29 -9.22 10.18
CA SER A 11 -33.64 -8.89 11.45
C SER A 11 -32.73 -7.65 11.35
N PRO A 12 -32.39 -6.99 12.47
CA PRO A 12 -31.38 -5.91 12.50
C PRO A 12 -30.03 -6.32 11.93
N GLU A 13 -29.55 -7.52 12.24
CA GLU A 13 -28.28 -8.09 11.79
C GLU A 13 -28.28 -8.29 10.28
N GLN A 14 -29.34 -8.88 9.73
CA GLN A 14 -29.49 -9.07 8.28
C GLN A 14 -29.61 -7.74 7.54
N CYS A 15 -30.32 -6.76 8.12
CA CYS A 15 -30.39 -5.41 7.56
C CYS A 15 -29.02 -4.71 7.54
N LEU A 16 -28.24 -4.86 8.61
CA LEU A 16 -26.90 -4.29 8.73
C LEU A 16 -25.93 -4.95 7.73
N GLY A 17 -25.98 -6.28 7.62
CA GLY A 17 -25.21 -7.04 6.62
C GLY A 17 -25.53 -6.62 5.20
N MET A 18 -26.82 -6.52 4.84
CA MET A 18 -27.24 -6.03 3.53
C MET A 18 -26.78 -4.57 3.29
N LYS A 19 -26.92 -3.70 4.30
CA LYS A 19 -26.46 -2.31 4.20
C LYS A 19 -24.96 -2.24 3.91
N ALA A 20 -24.16 -3.00 4.65
CA ALA A 20 -22.71 -3.04 4.48
C ALA A 20 -22.33 -3.58 3.10
N TYR A 21 -22.93 -4.69 2.69
CA TYR A 21 -22.65 -5.36 1.42
C TYR A 21 -23.03 -4.53 0.19
N LEU A 22 -24.16 -3.82 0.25
CA LEU A 22 -24.64 -2.95 -0.84
C LEU A 22 -24.09 -1.51 -0.76
N CYS A 23 -23.20 -1.23 0.21
CA CYS A 23 -22.68 0.12 0.48
C CYS A 23 -23.79 1.19 0.62
N LEU A 24 -24.94 0.83 1.21
CA LEU A 24 -26.07 1.74 1.31
C LEU A 24 -25.86 2.77 2.42
N PRO A 25 -25.90 4.08 2.13
CA PRO A 25 -25.94 5.10 3.16
C PRO A 25 -27.31 5.06 3.88
N LEU A 26 -27.33 5.54 5.12
CA LEU A 26 -28.51 5.42 6.00
C LEU A 26 -29.76 6.09 5.43
N ASN A 27 -29.59 7.23 4.75
CA ASN A 27 -30.69 7.92 4.06
C ASN A 27 -31.32 7.06 2.95
N LYS A 28 -30.53 6.32 2.18
CA LYS A 28 -31.01 5.39 1.14
C LYS A 28 -31.64 4.14 1.75
N LEU A 29 -31.12 3.66 2.89
CA LEU A 29 -31.73 2.57 3.63
C LEU A 29 -33.15 2.91 4.12
N GLY A 30 -33.36 4.17 4.56
CA GLY A 30 -34.69 4.67 4.93
C GLY A 30 -35.69 4.66 3.78
N LEU A 31 -35.24 5.01 2.57
CA LEU A 31 -36.04 4.92 1.33
C LEU A 31 -36.38 3.46 1.00
N MET A 32 -35.38 2.58 1.02
CA MET A 32 -35.56 1.15 0.74
C MET A 32 -36.54 0.50 1.72
N ARG A 33 -36.45 0.81 3.01
CA ARG A 33 -37.40 0.32 4.03
C ARG A 33 -38.83 0.76 3.73
N ARG A 34 -39.06 2.00 3.32
CA ARG A 34 -40.41 2.49 2.96
C ARG A 34 -40.95 1.74 1.74
N TRP A 35 -40.11 1.52 0.74
CA TRP A 35 -40.46 0.76 -0.45
C TRP A 35 -40.79 -0.70 -0.11
N MET A 36 -39.91 -1.40 0.62
CA MET A 36 -40.12 -2.79 1.08
C MET A 36 -41.39 -2.95 1.92
N LYS A 37 -41.73 -1.96 2.75
CA LYS A 37 -42.97 -1.96 3.53
C LYS A 37 -44.23 -1.96 2.65
N ALA A 38 -44.20 -1.32 1.48
CA ALA A 38 -45.30 -1.38 0.50
C ALA A 38 -45.51 -2.81 -0.03
N TRP A 39 -44.45 -3.62 -0.04
CA TRP A 39 -44.45 -5.05 -0.39
C TRP A 39 -44.62 -5.98 0.82
N ARG A 40 -45.04 -5.46 1.98
CA ARG A 40 -45.23 -6.22 3.24
C ARG A 40 -43.95 -6.89 3.76
N ILE A 41 -42.79 -6.37 3.36
CA ILE A 41 -41.48 -6.74 3.90
C ILE A 41 -41.09 -5.67 4.92
N ASN A 42 -41.00 -6.08 6.18
CA ASN A 42 -40.62 -5.22 7.27
C ASN A 42 -39.13 -5.35 7.55
N MET A 43 -38.42 -4.23 7.46
CA MET A 43 -37.04 -4.14 7.91
C MET A 43 -36.97 -3.49 9.29
N SER A 44 -36.00 -3.93 10.07
CA SER A 44 -35.63 -3.30 11.35
C SER A 44 -35.40 -1.79 11.22
N SER A 45 -35.64 -1.05 12.32
CA SER A 45 -35.37 0.38 12.36
C SER A 45 -33.86 0.66 12.39
N GLU A 46 -33.47 1.84 11.89
CA GLU A 46 -32.08 2.30 11.99
C GLU A 46 -31.56 2.27 13.43
N ARG A 47 -32.41 2.63 14.41
CA ARG A 47 -32.06 2.57 15.82
C ARG A 47 -31.64 1.15 16.25
N LYS A 48 -32.44 0.13 15.89
CA LYS A 48 -32.12 -1.28 16.21
C LYS A 48 -30.83 -1.73 15.53
N GLN A 49 -30.61 -1.33 14.28
CA GLN A 49 -29.37 -1.65 13.56
C GLN A 49 -28.14 -1.00 14.20
N ARG A 50 -28.26 0.26 14.66
CA ARG A 50 -27.18 0.95 15.40
C ARG A 50 -26.93 0.32 16.77
N GLU A 51 -27.94 -0.18 17.45
CA GLU A 51 -27.79 -0.91 18.72
C GLU A 51 -27.02 -2.22 18.52
N VAL A 52 -27.32 -2.98 17.46
CA VAL A 52 -26.53 -4.17 17.06
C VAL A 52 -25.10 -3.78 16.72
N MET A 53 -24.90 -2.78 15.84
CA MET A 53 -23.55 -2.34 15.47
C MET A 53 -22.73 -1.87 16.69
N LYS A 54 -23.34 -1.16 17.64
CA LYS A 54 -22.68 -0.76 18.89
C LYS A 54 -22.30 -1.96 19.76
N LYS A 55 -23.13 -3.01 19.77
CA LYS A 55 -22.84 -4.24 20.51
C LYS A 55 -21.66 -4.98 19.87
N ASP A 56 -21.66 -5.13 18.55
CA ASP A 56 -20.60 -5.82 17.80
C ASP A 56 -19.27 -5.07 17.89
N LEU A 57 -19.31 -3.73 17.91
CA LEU A 57 -18.11 -2.89 18.04
C LEU A 57 -17.71 -2.62 19.50
N LYS A 58 -18.44 -3.14 20.49
CA LYS A 58 -18.17 -2.85 21.91
C LYS A 58 -16.78 -3.33 22.34
N GLU A 59 -16.33 -4.45 21.77
CA GLU A 59 -15.01 -5.04 22.02
C GLU A 59 -13.88 -4.30 21.27
N VAL A 60 -14.23 -3.45 20.30
CA VAL A 60 -13.27 -2.67 19.50
C VAL A 60 -13.10 -1.28 20.10
N LYS A 61 -12.10 -1.14 20.97
CA LYS A 61 -11.76 0.18 21.54
C LYS A 61 -10.94 0.98 20.53
N ILE A 62 -11.55 2.06 20.04
CA ILE A 62 -10.93 3.02 19.12
C ILE A 62 -10.66 4.32 19.89
N THR A 63 -9.43 4.81 19.79
CA THR A 63 -9.01 6.12 20.30
C THR A 63 -8.77 7.06 19.13
N ALA A 64 -9.05 8.35 19.33
CA ALA A 64 -8.75 9.40 18.37
C ALA A 64 -8.14 10.59 19.10
N GLU A 65 -7.03 11.09 18.60
CA GLU A 65 -6.26 12.17 19.21
C GLU A 65 -5.55 13.03 18.15
N LEU A 66 -5.04 14.19 18.57
CA LEU A 66 -4.19 15.04 17.75
C LEU A 66 -2.73 14.75 18.07
N VAL A 67 -1.96 14.39 17.05
CA VAL A 67 -0.58 13.91 17.19
C VAL A 67 0.36 14.82 16.37
N PRO A 68 1.58 15.13 16.85
CA PRO A 68 2.49 16.06 16.19
C PRO A 68 3.16 15.45 14.95
N PHE A 69 2.44 15.39 13.82
CA PHE A 69 2.98 14.89 12.55
C PHE A 69 3.86 15.93 11.83
N SER A 70 4.79 15.44 11.01
CA SER A 70 5.67 16.24 10.17
C SER A 70 5.07 16.49 8.79
N PHE A 71 5.08 17.76 8.36
CA PHE A 71 4.59 18.25 7.08
C PHE A 71 5.70 19.00 6.33
N LEU A 72 5.69 18.88 5.00
CA LEU A 72 6.52 19.71 4.13
C LEU A 72 5.81 21.03 3.85
N THR A 73 6.45 22.13 4.22
CA THR A 73 6.01 23.48 3.86
C THR A 73 6.31 23.79 2.40
N ARG A 74 5.71 24.88 1.88
CA ARG A 74 5.96 25.38 0.51
C ARG A 74 7.44 25.72 0.22
N HIS A 75 8.24 25.90 1.26
CA HIS A 75 9.67 26.23 1.16
C HIS A 75 10.57 25.03 1.41
N SER A 76 10.04 23.80 1.35
CA SER A 76 10.76 22.56 1.64
C SER A 76 11.33 22.47 3.06
N CYS A 77 10.88 23.33 3.97
CA CYS A 77 11.13 23.19 5.41
C CYS A 77 10.14 22.17 5.99
N GLN A 78 10.61 21.34 6.92
CA GLN A 78 9.74 20.49 7.72
C GLN A 78 9.11 21.30 8.86
N GLU A 79 7.80 21.17 9.02
CA GLU A 79 7.03 21.75 10.12
C GLU A 79 6.31 20.62 10.86
N ILE A 80 6.20 20.74 12.19
CA ILE A 80 5.46 19.80 13.02
C ILE A 80 4.10 20.42 13.32
N CYS A 81 3.02 19.76 12.92
CA CYS A 81 1.65 20.22 13.13
C CYS A 81 0.82 19.12 13.80
N PRO A 82 -0.04 19.46 14.77
CA PRO A 82 -1.04 18.52 15.28
C PRO A 82 -2.01 18.11 14.18
N ALA A 83 -2.17 16.80 13.97
CA ALA A 83 -3.11 16.24 12.99
C ALA A 83 -3.80 14.99 13.55
N PRO A 84 -5.00 14.65 13.05
CA PRO A 84 -5.80 13.57 13.61
C PRO A 84 -5.17 12.20 13.35
N LEU A 85 -5.10 11.39 14.41
CA LEU A 85 -4.83 9.96 14.40
C LEU A 85 -6.03 9.25 15.05
N ALA A 86 -6.59 8.26 14.37
CA ALA A 86 -7.55 7.32 14.93
C ALA A 86 -6.94 5.92 14.89
N CYS A 87 -6.94 5.22 16.01
CA CYS A 87 -6.23 3.96 16.17
C CYS A 87 -7.00 3.00 17.08
N VAL A 88 -6.86 1.70 16.82
CA VAL A 88 -7.36 0.63 17.70
C VAL A 88 -6.40 0.53 18.88
N SER A 89 -6.89 0.69 20.10
CA SER A 89 -6.02 0.68 21.29
C SER A 89 -5.60 -0.73 21.73
N ASP A 90 -6.38 -1.75 21.37
CA ASP A 90 -6.07 -3.15 21.65
C ASP A 90 -6.08 -3.97 20.35
N PHE A 91 -4.95 -3.94 19.65
CA PHE A 91 -4.79 -4.61 18.36
C PHE A 91 -5.01 -6.12 18.48
N ALA A 92 -4.45 -6.75 19.52
CA ALA A 92 -4.55 -8.20 19.69
C ALA A 92 -6.01 -8.63 19.87
N SER A 93 -6.78 -7.98 20.76
CA SER A 93 -8.18 -8.33 20.96
C SER A 93 -9.02 -8.20 19.69
N VAL A 94 -8.76 -7.19 18.85
CA VAL A 94 -9.44 -7.04 17.55
C VAL A 94 -9.10 -8.17 16.60
N VAL A 95 -7.83 -8.57 16.53
CA VAL A 95 -7.40 -9.70 15.71
C VAL A 95 -8.02 -11.02 16.21
N PHE A 96 -8.01 -11.27 17.52
CA PHE A 96 -8.62 -12.46 18.13
C PHE A 96 -10.13 -12.52 17.87
N HIS A 97 -10.84 -11.41 18.09
CA HIS A 97 -12.27 -11.31 17.82
C HIS A 97 -12.58 -11.65 16.35
N LEU A 98 -11.81 -11.10 15.40
CA LEU A 98 -11.99 -11.38 13.97
C LEU A 98 -11.73 -12.86 13.64
N LEU A 99 -10.75 -13.50 14.28
CA LEU A 99 -10.50 -14.93 14.09
C LEU A 99 -11.62 -15.80 14.66
N GLU A 100 -12.11 -15.50 15.87
CA GLU A 100 -13.22 -16.23 16.47
C GLU A 100 -14.47 -16.13 15.60
N GLU A 101 -14.75 -14.94 15.06
CA GLU A 101 -15.87 -14.75 14.14
C GLU A 101 -15.69 -15.58 12.87
N LYS A 102 -14.51 -15.55 12.24
CA LYS A 102 -14.21 -16.34 11.04
C LYS A 102 -14.28 -17.84 11.30
N SER A 103 -13.82 -18.30 12.46
CA SER A 103 -13.91 -19.69 12.90
C SER A 103 -15.38 -20.11 13.06
N ARG A 104 -16.18 -19.32 13.78
CA ARG A 104 -17.61 -19.54 13.98
C ARG A 104 -18.38 -19.60 12.67
N LEU A 105 -17.96 -18.82 11.66
CA LEU A 105 -18.56 -18.79 10.33
C LEU A 105 -18.02 -19.86 9.37
N GLY A 106 -17.06 -20.70 9.80
CA GLY A 106 -16.43 -21.71 8.94
C GLY A 106 -15.64 -21.10 7.78
N GLN A 107 -15.09 -19.89 7.96
CA GLN A 107 -14.36 -19.14 6.93
C GLN A 107 -12.84 -19.31 7.03
N LEU A 108 -12.36 -20.08 8.00
CA LEU A 108 -10.94 -20.37 8.15
C LEU A 108 -10.52 -21.51 7.22
N THR A 109 -9.40 -21.31 6.52
CA THR A 109 -8.77 -22.30 5.66
C THR A 109 -7.26 -22.31 5.88
N TRP A 110 -6.64 -23.43 5.52
CA TRP A 110 -5.19 -23.67 5.62
C TRP A 110 -4.55 -23.84 4.24
N HIS A 111 -5.28 -23.47 3.18
CA HIS A 111 -4.81 -23.46 1.79
C HIS A 111 -4.16 -24.80 1.40
N ASP A 112 -4.91 -25.90 1.58
CA ASP A 112 -4.47 -27.26 1.23
C ASP A 112 -3.13 -27.68 1.86
N GLY A 113 -2.88 -27.24 3.10
CA GLY A 113 -1.67 -27.57 3.86
C GLY A 113 -0.50 -26.61 3.63
N VAL A 114 -0.65 -25.58 2.80
CA VAL A 114 0.35 -24.50 2.66
C VAL A 114 0.55 -23.76 3.98
N ILE A 115 -0.52 -23.54 4.74
CA ILE A 115 -0.44 -22.99 6.10
C ILE A 115 -0.52 -24.15 7.09
N PRO A 116 0.46 -24.31 8.00
CA PRO A 116 0.37 -25.32 9.05
C PRO A 116 -0.90 -25.18 9.90
N PRO A 117 -1.57 -26.28 10.32
CA PRO A 117 -2.82 -26.23 11.07
C PRO A 117 -2.79 -25.37 12.34
N ASN A 118 -1.64 -25.31 12.99
CA ASN A 118 -1.37 -24.58 14.23
C ASN A 118 -0.77 -23.19 14.01
N LYS A 119 -0.84 -22.64 12.79
CA LYS A 119 -0.30 -21.33 12.46
C LYS A 119 -1.39 -20.41 11.89
N ILE A 120 -1.39 -19.19 12.38
CA ILE A 120 -2.20 -18.11 11.82
C ILE A 120 -1.28 -17.14 11.10
N TRP A 121 -1.59 -16.84 9.85
CA TRP A 121 -0.84 -15.89 9.04
C TRP A 121 -1.63 -14.58 8.92
N ILE A 122 -0.96 -13.47 9.21
CA ILE A 122 -1.52 -12.12 9.08
C ILE A 122 -0.66 -11.32 8.09
N LYS A 123 -1.31 -10.53 7.24
CA LYS A 123 -0.63 -9.45 6.51
C LYS A 123 -0.88 -8.14 7.22
N LEU A 124 0.15 -7.35 7.45
CA LEU A 124 0.09 -5.94 7.82
C LEU A 124 0.45 -5.10 6.61
N GLY A 125 -0.25 -4.00 6.38
CA GLY A 125 0.10 -3.10 5.29
C GLY A 125 -0.50 -1.71 5.42
N GLY A 126 0.07 -0.80 4.65
CA GLY A 126 -0.35 0.59 4.56
C GLY A 126 -0.81 0.95 3.15
N ASP A 127 -1.74 1.90 3.07
CA ASP A 127 -2.16 2.53 1.82
C ASP A 127 -2.36 4.03 2.04
N LYS A 128 -1.86 4.84 1.10
CA LYS A 128 -2.05 6.28 1.10
C LYS A 128 -3.15 6.67 0.14
N GLY A 129 -4.22 7.25 0.69
CA GLY A 129 -5.34 7.80 -0.07
C GLY A 129 -5.50 9.29 0.18
N GLY A 130 -5.13 10.13 -0.78
CA GLY A 130 -5.23 11.58 -0.65
C GLY A 130 -4.32 12.13 0.45
N SER A 131 -4.88 12.84 1.43
CA SER A 131 -4.16 13.34 2.62
C SER A 131 -4.06 12.30 3.75
N THR A 132 -4.68 11.13 3.60
CA THR A 132 -4.78 10.14 4.67
C THR A 132 -3.92 8.91 4.40
N VAL A 133 -3.38 8.34 5.46
CA VAL A 133 -2.70 7.05 5.48
C VAL A 133 -3.52 6.08 6.31
N LYS A 134 -3.75 4.88 5.77
CA LYS A 134 -4.50 3.81 6.42
C LYS A 134 -3.59 2.63 6.63
N MET A 135 -3.57 2.12 7.86
CA MET A 135 -2.87 0.91 8.25
C MET A 135 -3.92 -0.16 8.47
N SER A 136 -3.72 -1.30 7.81
CA SER A 136 -4.67 -2.40 7.81
C SER A 136 -3.98 -3.73 8.03
N PHE A 137 -4.76 -4.70 8.49
CA PHE A 137 -4.35 -6.08 8.54
C PHE A 137 -5.36 -6.98 7.83
N GLN A 138 -4.89 -8.13 7.36
CA GLN A 138 -5.70 -9.17 6.73
C GLN A 138 -5.34 -10.53 7.32
N VAL A 139 -6.35 -11.32 7.67
CA VAL A 139 -6.17 -12.73 8.04
C VAL A 139 -6.00 -13.56 6.76
N VAL A 140 -4.82 -14.18 6.62
CA VAL A 140 -4.47 -14.95 5.42
C VAL A 140 -5.16 -16.30 5.39
N ASN A 141 -5.51 -16.88 6.55
CA ASN A 141 -6.29 -18.11 6.72
C ASN A 141 -7.75 -17.96 6.27
N THR A 142 -8.01 -17.40 5.09
CA THR A 142 -9.33 -17.26 4.46
C THR A 142 -9.20 -17.54 2.96
N ASP A 143 -10.29 -17.93 2.29
CA ASP A 143 -10.25 -18.31 0.86
C ASP A 143 -9.75 -17.18 -0.06
N LYS A 144 -10.09 -15.94 0.29
CA LYS A 144 -9.77 -14.73 -0.50
C LYS A 144 -9.06 -13.70 0.40
N PRO A 145 -7.81 -13.94 0.80
CA PRO A 145 -7.15 -13.14 1.83
C PRO A 145 -6.94 -11.68 1.37
N ASN A 146 -6.76 -11.46 0.07
CA ASN A 146 -6.58 -10.13 -0.52
C ASN A 146 -7.91 -9.41 -0.85
N SER A 147 -9.06 -9.95 -0.45
CA SER A 147 -10.36 -9.30 -0.64
C SER A 147 -10.48 -8.07 0.25
N VAL A 148 -11.06 -6.99 -0.27
CA VAL A 148 -11.37 -5.78 0.51
C VAL A 148 -12.26 -6.08 1.73
N CYS A 149 -13.10 -7.11 1.65
CA CYS A 149 -13.95 -7.54 2.77
C CYS A 149 -13.16 -8.20 3.92
N ASN A 150 -11.90 -8.54 3.70
CA ASN A 150 -11.01 -9.13 4.70
C ASN A 150 -9.93 -8.15 5.20
N SER A 151 -9.94 -6.91 4.72
CA SER A 151 -9.07 -5.84 5.22
C SER A 151 -9.70 -5.15 6.41
N CYS A 152 -9.03 -5.18 7.56
CA CYS A 152 -9.43 -4.45 8.75
C CYS A 152 -8.46 -3.29 8.98
N VAL A 153 -8.97 -2.05 9.03
CA VAL A 153 -8.17 -0.86 9.34
C VAL A 153 -8.01 -0.76 10.85
N PHE A 154 -6.77 -0.66 11.32
CA PHE A 154 -6.46 -0.52 12.75
C PHE A 154 -5.82 0.81 13.11
N SER A 155 -5.29 1.55 12.14
CA SER A 155 -4.79 2.92 12.35
C SER A 155 -5.02 3.77 11.10
N LEU A 156 -5.39 5.03 11.31
CA LEU A 156 -5.73 5.99 10.27
C LEU A 156 -5.28 7.37 10.71
N PHE A 157 -4.47 8.06 9.91
CA PHE A 157 -4.05 9.43 10.19
C PHE A 157 -4.04 10.31 8.95
N GLU A 158 -4.15 11.62 9.17
CA GLU A 158 -4.07 12.64 8.12
C GLU A 158 -2.71 13.33 8.14
N ALA A 159 -1.72 12.73 7.48
CA ALA A 159 -0.39 13.31 7.33
C ALA A 159 0.33 12.75 6.08
N PRO A 160 1.43 13.36 5.63
CA PRO A 160 2.26 12.80 4.58
C PRO A 160 2.75 11.39 4.93
N ASP A 161 2.76 10.52 3.92
CA ASP A 161 3.35 9.19 3.97
C ASP A 161 4.88 9.31 3.98
N ASN A 162 5.45 9.28 5.18
CA ASN A 162 6.90 9.29 5.40
C ASN A 162 7.24 8.52 6.68
N VAL A 163 8.51 8.13 6.80
CA VAL A 163 9.02 7.32 7.93
C VAL A 163 8.70 7.95 9.30
N VAL A 164 8.85 9.27 9.44
CA VAL A 164 8.63 9.96 10.72
C VAL A 164 7.18 9.82 11.18
N ASN A 165 6.23 10.08 10.28
CA ASN A 165 4.82 9.99 10.58
C ASN A 165 4.38 8.54 10.83
N HIS A 166 4.93 7.58 10.10
CA HIS A 166 4.70 6.16 10.37
C HIS A 166 5.20 5.76 11.75
N CYS A 167 6.41 6.16 12.15
CA CYS A 167 6.93 5.89 13.49
C CYS A 167 5.98 6.43 14.56
N ILE A 168 5.58 7.69 14.44
CA ILE A 168 4.67 8.35 15.37
C ILE A 168 3.33 7.61 15.48
N ALA A 169 2.73 7.22 14.35
CA ALA A 169 1.42 6.57 14.34
C ALA A 169 1.47 5.10 14.80
N LEU A 170 2.59 4.41 14.59
CA LEU A 170 2.69 2.95 14.69
C LEU A 170 3.52 2.43 15.87
N GLU A 171 4.30 3.28 16.53
CA GLU A 171 5.16 2.87 17.65
C GLU A 171 4.38 2.15 18.76
N GLN A 172 3.14 2.57 19.02
CA GLN A 172 2.23 1.93 19.98
C GLN A 172 1.95 0.45 19.69
N TYR A 173 2.16 -0.01 18.46
CA TYR A 173 1.90 -1.40 18.05
C TYR A 173 3.14 -2.28 18.05
N LYS A 174 4.33 -1.70 18.29
CA LYS A 174 5.59 -2.43 18.14
C LYS A 174 5.65 -3.65 19.05
N ASP A 175 5.42 -3.45 20.35
CA ASP A 175 5.55 -4.51 21.35
C ASP A 175 4.52 -5.62 21.15
N ILE A 176 3.27 -5.26 20.81
CA ILE A 176 2.22 -6.25 20.58
C ILE A 176 2.45 -7.06 19.30
N ILE A 177 2.97 -6.43 18.24
CA ILE A 177 3.33 -7.15 17.00
C ILE A 177 4.50 -8.10 17.27
N SER A 178 5.51 -7.67 18.02
CA SER A 178 6.62 -8.55 18.43
C SER A 178 6.11 -9.72 19.29
N SER A 179 5.26 -9.47 20.28
CA SER A 179 4.68 -10.51 21.14
C SER A 179 3.81 -11.52 20.35
N LEU A 180 3.03 -11.06 19.36
CA LEU A 180 2.25 -11.97 18.51
C LEU A 180 3.16 -12.95 17.74
N GLN A 181 4.31 -12.50 17.25
CA GLN A 181 5.26 -13.35 16.51
C GLN A 181 5.94 -14.41 17.38
N GLU A 182 6.00 -14.23 18.71
CA GLU A 182 6.54 -15.21 19.65
C GLU A 182 5.61 -16.41 19.87
N THR A 183 4.38 -16.34 19.36
CA THR A 183 3.36 -17.39 19.56
C THR A 183 3.03 -18.12 18.25
N GLN A 184 1.76 -18.39 17.97
CA GLN A 184 1.34 -19.15 16.78
C GLN A 184 1.21 -18.31 15.50
N TRP A 185 1.56 -17.03 15.56
CA TRP A 185 1.30 -16.08 14.48
C TRP A 185 2.53 -15.84 13.63
N ILE A 186 2.32 -15.79 12.32
CA ILE A 186 3.33 -15.35 11.36
C ILE A 186 2.81 -14.07 10.73
N ILE A 187 3.56 -12.99 10.89
CA ILE A 187 3.20 -11.68 10.40
C ILE A 187 3.98 -11.41 9.11
N PHE A 188 3.29 -10.97 8.08
CA PHE A 188 3.87 -10.57 6.81
C PHE A 188 3.68 -9.08 6.58
N MET A 189 4.73 -8.37 6.19
CA MET A 189 4.61 -7.00 5.73
C MET A 189 4.16 -6.96 4.27
N SER A 190 3.24 -6.06 3.94
CA SER A 190 2.68 -5.88 2.60
C SER A 190 2.37 -4.40 2.34
N GLY A 191 2.30 -4.02 1.08
CA GLY A 191 2.05 -2.64 0.67
C GLY A 191 2.74 -2.37 -0.66
N ASP A 192 2.71 -1.12 -1.12
CA ASP A 192 3.58 -0.72 -2.22
C ASP A 192 5.06 -0.68 -1.80
N TYR A 193 5.95 -0.49 -2.78
CA TYR A 193 7.38 -0.54 -2.52
C TYR A 193 7.88 0.63 -1.68
N GLU A 194 7.27 1.80 -1.81
CA GLU A 194 7.67 3.01 -1.07
C GLU A 194 7.31 2.87 0.40
N PHE A 195 6.08 2.43 0.69
CA PHE A 195 5.62 2.07 2.02
C PHE A 195 6.54 1.02 2.65
N LEU A 196 6.87 -0.07 1.94
CA LEU A 196 7.78 -1.10 2.44
C LEU A 196 9.17 -0.53 2.71
N CYS A 197 9.73 0.32 1.85
CA CYS A 197 10.98 1.01 2.13
C CYS A 197 10.88 1.84 3.42
N ASN A 198 9.78 2.58 3.63
CA ASN A 198 9.57 3.37 4.83
C ASN A 198 9.52 2.50 6.10
N MET A 199 8.78 1.38 6.05
CA MET A 199 8.65 0.44 7.17
C MET A 199 9.99 -0.19 7.60
N TYR A 200 10.92 -0.35 6.68
CA TYR A 200 12.25 -0.92 6.92
C TYR A 200 13.37 0.13 6.98
N GLY A 201 13.04 1.42 6.97
CA GLY A 201 14.01 2.51 7.11
C GLY A 201 14.95 2.69 5.93
N LEU A 202 14.52 2.35 4.71
CA LEU A 202 15.28 2.56 3.48
C LEU A 202 14.93 3.89 2.82
N SER A 203 15.88 4.50 2.11
CA SER A 203 15.69 5.77 1.41
C SER A 203 14.85 5.68 0.12
N GLY A 204 14.21 4.55 -0.16
CA GLY A 204 13.35 4.34 -1.33
C GLY A 204 14.02 3.76 -2.59
N ALA A 205 13.21 3.62 -3.64
CA ALA A 205 13.54 2.89 -4.88
C ALA A 205 14.65 3.54 -5.73
N SER A 206 14.89 4.83 -5.58
CA SER A 206 15.91 5.57 -6.34
C SER A 206 17.31 5.49 -5.72
N GLY A 207 17.47 4.77 -4.61
CA GLY A 207 18.75 4.62 -3.92
C GLY A 207 19.79 3.81 -4.71
N ARG A 208 21.07 3.96 -4.35
CA ARG A 208 22.15 3.11 -4.92
C ARG A 208 21.89 1.64 -4.60
N HIS A 209 21.48 1.34 -3.37
CA HIS A 209 21.12 0.02 -2.89
C HIS A 209 19.60 -0.04 -2.71
N CYS A 210 18.89 -0.03 -3.83
CA CYS A 210 17.44 0.13 -3.84
C CYS A 210 16.68 -1.10 -3.36
N CYS A 211 17.25 -2.30 -3.42
CA CYS A 211 16.58 -3.56 -3.10
C CYS A 211 16.29 -3.71 -1.60
N LEU A 212 15.05 -4.08 -1.27
CA LEU A 212 14.62 -4.37 0.10
C LEU A 212 15.19 -5.67 0.66
N TRP A 213 15.47 -6.65 -0.20
CA TRP A 213 15.91 -8.00 0.22
C TRP A 213 17.43 -8.16 0.26
N CYS A 214 18.19 -7.35 -0.48
CA CYS A 214 19.65 -7.48 -0.53
C CYS A 214 20.35 -6.13 -0.70
N ASN A 215 21.68 -6.14 -0.56
CA ASN A 215 22.51 -4.96 -0.68
C ASN A 215 23.10 -4.75 -2.09
N ILE A 216 22.52 -5.35 -3.13
CA ILE A 216 22.99 -5.15 -4.51
C ILE A 216 22.94 -3.67 -4.90
N ALA A 217 24.00 -3.20 -5.56
CA ALA A 217 24.04 -1.84 -6.07
C ALA A 217 23.37 -1.72 -7.46
N SER A 218 22.76 -0.57 -7.74
CA SER A 218 21.96 -0.32 -8.95
C SER A 218 22.76 -0.38 -10.27
N ASP A 219 24.07 -0.15 -10.22
CA ASP A 219 25.01 -0.36 -11.31
C ASP A 219 25.21 -1.85 -11.60
N GLN A 220 25.31 -2.68 -10.55
CA GLN A 220 25.42 -4.13 -10.66
C GLN A 220 24.15 -4.79 -11.23
N LEU A 221 22.97 -4.19 -11.03
CA LEU A 221 21.71 -4.66 -11.63
C LEU A 221 21.67 -4.59 -13.16
N LYS A 222 22.55 -3.77 -13.77
CA LYS A 222 22.59 -3.58 -15.23
C LYS A 222 23.57 -4.52 -15.93
N VAL A 223 24.42 -5.21 -15.17
CA VAL A 223 25.42 -6.13 -15.73
C VAL A 223 24.74 -7.46 -16.04
N ASP A 224 24.97 -7.97 -17.25
CA ASP A 224 24.46 -9.27 -17.66
C ASP A 224 25.08 -10.38 -16.80
N ARG A 225 24.22 -11.20 -16.18
CA ARG A 225 24.64 -12.33 -15.34
C ARG A 225 25.39 -13.39 -16.14
N CYS A 226 25.21 -13.42 -17.46
CA CYS A 226 25.91 -14.35 -18.35
C CYS A 226 27.34 -13.91 -18.70
N THR A 227 27.69 -12.63 -18.59
CA THR A 227 29.02 -12.09 -18.95
C THR A 227 29.85 -11.61 -17.77
N GLY A 228 29.26 -11.53 -16.57
CA GLY A 228 29.96 -11.12 -15.36
C GLY A 228 30.67 -12.27 -14.67
N ASN A 229 31.96 -12.10 -14.37
CA ASN A 229 32.66 -12.86 -13.33
C ASN A 229 31.86 -12.71 -12.02
N SER A 230 30.98 -13.68 -11.74
CA SER A 230 30.01 -13.66 -10.65
C SER A 230 30.67 -13.95 -9.30
N THR A 231 31.67 -13.16 -8.92
CA THR A 231 32.32 -13.24 -7.60
C THR A 231 31.77 -12.22 -6.60
N SER A 232 30.83 -11.36 -7.00
CA SER A 232 30.17 -10.43 -6.09
C SER A 232 29.19 -11.20 -5.20
N ILE A 233 29.59 -11.52 -3.97
CA ILE A 233 28.70 -12.09 -2.96
C ILE A 233 27.62 -11.04 -2.65
N ILE A 234 26.39 -11.29 -3.11
CA ILE A 234 25.23 -10.45 -2.79
C ILE A 234 24.75 -10.83 -1.40
N THR A 235 24.87 -9.90 -0.45
CA THR A 235 24.43 -10.13 0.92
C THR A 235 22.94 -9.84 1.04
N GLN A 236 22.21 -10.79 1.62
CA GLN A 236 20.80 -10.59 1.95
C GLN A 236 20.67 -9.65 3.16
N ARG A 237 19.66 -8.80 3.14
CA ARG A 237 19.31 -7.94 4.27
C ARG A 237 18.58 -8.76 5.32
N SER A 238 18.94 -8.54 6.56
CA SER A 238 18.27 -9.00 7.76
C SER A 238 17.91 -7.81 8.65
N LEU A 239 17.02 -8.00 9.62
CA LEU A 239 16.74 -6.97 10.63
C LEU A 239 18.03 -6.54 11.35
N SER A 240 18.92 -7.48 11.70
CA SER A 240 20.20 -7.17 12.34
C SER A 240 21.09 -6.28 11.45
N SER A 241 21.19 -6.59 10.16
CA SER A 241 21.96 -5.77 9.21
C SER A 241 21.37 -4.36 9.08
N LEU A 242 20.05 -4.22 9.04
CA LEU A 242 19.38 -2.91 8.98
C LEU A 242 19.63 -2.09 10.24
N HIS A 243 19.53 -2.70 11.42
CA HIS A 243 19.84 -2.03 12.68
C HIS A 243 21.30 -1.55 12.74
N GLN A 244 22.24 -2.41 12.35
CA GLN A 244 23.66 -2.07 12.29
C GLN A 244 23.92 -0.91 11.33
N LYS A 245 23.39 -0.97 10.11
CA LYS A 245 23.56 0.07 9.10
C LYS A 245 22.91 1.39 9.52
N HIS A 246 21.75 1.34 10.16
CA HIS A 246 21.15 2.55 10.73
C HIS A 246 22.04 3.15 11.83
N HIS A 247 22.64 2.33 12.71
CA HIS A 247 23.59 2.82 13.70
C HIS A 247 24.81 3.48 13.04
N GLU A 248 25.38 2.87 11.99
CA GLU A 248 26.45 3.48 11.18
C GLU A 248 26.00 4.82 10.56
N PHE A 249 24.75 4.93 10.11
CA PHE A 249 24.18 6.17 9.58
C PHE A 249 24.11 7.28 10.64
N GLN A 250 23.68 6.95 11.85
CA GLN A 250 23.65 7.87 12.98
C GLN A 250 25.05 8.33 13.38
N LEU A 251 26.03 7.42 13.47
CA LEU A 251 27.43 7.76 13.73
C LEU A 251 28.05 8.67 12.66
N ASN A 252 27.54 8.61 11.43
CA ASN A 252 27.92 9.49 10.33
C ASN A 252 27.14 10.83 10.31
N GLY A 253 26.44 11.15 11.39
CA GLY A 253 25.70 12.40 11.58
C GLY A 253 24.37 12.45 10.82
N ALA A 254 23.76 11.29 10.53
CA ALA A 254 22.50 11.18 9.78
C ALA A 254 22.51 11.95 8.44
N ASN A 255 23.66 12.00 7.77
CA ASN A 255 23.84 12.78 6.56
C ASN A 255 23.27 12.04 5.35
N MET A 256 22.14 12.53 4.81
CA MET A 256 21.48 11.96 3.64
C MET A 256 22.38 11.83 2.40
N LYS A 257 23.39 12.69 2.22
CA LYS A 257 24.36 12.58 1.11
C LYS A 257 25.23 11.32 1.23
N LYS A 258 25.40 10.79 2.44
CA LYS A 258 26.15 9.57 2.75
C LYS A 258 25.27 8.32 2.78
N ALA A 259 23.94 8.41 2.67
CA ALA A 259 23.04 7.26 2.71
C ALA A 259 23.44 6.16 1.70
N LYS A 260 23.90 6.54 0.50
CA LYS A 260 24.39 5.61 -0.54
C LYS A 260 25.61 4.77 -0.13
N VAL A 261 26.38 5.21 0.85
CA VAL A 261 27.56 4.49 1.38
C VAL A 261 27.14 3.52 2.48
N ILE A 262 25.99 3.76 3.10
CA ILE A 262 25.44 2.99 4.22
C ILE A 262 24.22 2.19 3.71
N GLU A 263 24.37 1.63 2.51
CA GLU A 263 23.38 0.75 1.88
C GLU A 263 21.95 1.33 1.86
N ASN A 264 21.83 2.65 1.75
CA ASN A 264 20.56 3.39 1.74
C ASN A 264 19.66 3.18 2.98
N VAL A 265 20.23 2.73 4.10
CA VAL A 265 19.54 2.63 5.39
C VAL A 265 19.61 3.99 6.08
N ILE A 266 18.46 4.60 6.32
CA ILE A 266 18.31 5.95 6.89
C ILE A 266 17.43 5.99 8.14
N GLY A 267 16.72 4.90 8.43
CA GLY A 267 15.85 4.74 9.59
C GLY A 267 15.94 3.33 10.19
N LYS A 268 15.35 3.15 11.37
CA LYS A 268 15.14 1.82 11.96
C LYS A 268 13.89 1.18 11.34
N PRO A 269 13.87 -0.16 11.21
CA PRO A 269 12.61 -0.86 10.98
C PRO A 269 11.59 -0.52 12.08
N ILE A 270 10.34 -0.26 11.70
CA ILE A 270 9.27 0.11 12.63
C ILE A 270 8.78 -1.12 13.41
N PHE A 271 8.62 -2.25 12.72
CA PHE A 271 8.26 -3.54 13.32
C PHE A 271 9.40 -4.53 13.15
N ASP A 272 9.54 -5.43 14.12
CA ASP A 272 10.51 -6.52 14.10
C ASP A 272 10.00 -7.70 13.25
N VAL A 273 9.53 -7.42 12.03
CA VAL A 273 9.09 -8.43 11.06
C VAL A 273 10.24 -8.72 10.08
N PRO A 274 10.79 -9.95 10.03
CA PRO A 274 11.86 -10.33 9.13
C PRO A 274 11.65 -9.89 7.67
N VAL A 275 12.73 -9.49 7.00
CA VAL A 275 12.71 -9.12 5.57
C VAL A 275 12.25 -10.29 4.67
N THR A 276 12.48 -11.53 5.12
CA THR A 276 11.98 -12.76 4.48
C THR A 276 10.46 -12.93 4.57
N GLN A 277 9.79 -12.17 5.45
CA GLN A 277 8.34 -12.14 5.63
C GLN A 277 7.71 -10.90 4.97
N VAL A 278 8.38 -10.30 3.97
CA VAL A 278 7.78 -9.26 3.15
C VAL A 278 7.10 -9.88 1.93
N CYS A 279 5.82 -9.60 1.74
CA CYS A 279 5.08 -9.92 0.52
C CYS A 279 5.59 -9.02 -0.62
N PRO A 280 6.10 -9.58 -1.74
CA PRO A 280 6.44 -8.79 -2.92
C PRO A 280 5.20 -8.03 -3.44
N PRO A 281 5.33 -6.74 -3.81
CA PRO A 281 4.21 -5.93 -4.27
C PRO A 281 3.82 -6.31 -5.71
N GLY A 282 3.18 -7.47 -5.89
CA GLY A 282 2.94 -8.09 -7.20
C GLY A 282 2.20 -7.20 -8.20
N LEU A 283 1.21 -6.41 -7.74
CA LEU A 283 0.52 -5.43 -8.57
C LEU A 283 1.49 -4.37 -9.10
N HIS A 284 2.26 -3.73 -8.22
CA HIS A 284 3.22 -2.68 -8.60
C HIS A 284 4.37 -3.22 -9.46
N ILE A 285 4.83 -4.45 -9.22
CA ILE A 285 5.81 -5.13 -10.07
C ILE A 285 5.23 -5.30 -11.49
N THR A 286 4.00 -5.80 -11.60
CA THR A 286 3.34 -6.02 -12.89
C THR A 286 3.13 -4.70 -13.64
N LEU A 287 2.67 -3.65 -12.94
CA LEU A 287 2.52 -2.31 -13.50
C LEU A 287 3.87 -1.74 -13.99
N GLY A 288 4.94 -1.93 -13.21
CA GLY A 288 6.28 -1.51 -13.58
C GLY A 288 6.81 -2.24 -14.83
N ILE A 289 6.58 -3.56 -14.93
CA ILE A 289 6.94 -4.35 -16.12
C ILE A 289 6.17 -3.86 -17.33
N PHE A 290 4.84 -3.71 -17.21
CA PHE A 290 4.00 -3.22 -18.30
C PHE A 290 4.45 -1.84 -18.79
N GLN A 291 4.66 -0.89 -17.86
CA GLN A 291 5.13 0.44 -18.22
C GLN A 291 6.49 0.41 -18.94
N ARG A 292 7.41 -0.45 -18.50
CA ARG A 292 8.71 -0.61 -19.16
C ARG A 292 8.57 -1.15 -20.58
N LEU A 293 7.77 -2.19 -20.78
CA LEU A 293 7.52 -2.78 -22.10
C LEU A 293 6.82 -1.78 -23.03
N PHE A 294 5.84 -1.04 -22.52
CA PHE A 294 5.14 0.01 -23.26
C PHE A 294 6.11 1.11 -23.72
N ASN A 295 6.98 1.59 -22.83
CA ASN A 295 7.98 2.61 -23.18
C ASN A 295 8.98 2.12 -24.23
N LEU A 296 9.38 0.84 -24.16
CA LEU A 296 10.25 0.23 -25.17
C LEU A 296 9.54 0.16 -26.53
N LEU A 297 8.27 -0.25 -26.55
CA LEU A 297 7.47 -0.26 -27.77
C LEU A 297 7.36 1.15 -28.38
N GLU A 298 7.03 2.16 -27.57
CA GLU A 298 6.94 3.55 -28.02
C GLU A 298 8.27 4.04 -28.62
N TYR A 299 9.38 3.71 -27.96
CA TYR A 299 10.73 4.06 -28.44
C TYR A 299 11.05 3.39 -29.78
N GLU A 300 10.77 2.10 -29.93
CA GLU A 300 11.02 1.39 -31.19
C GLU A 300 10.12 1.88 -32.33
N CYS A 301 8.84 2.16 -32.06
CA CYS A 301 7.95 2.78 -33.04
C CYS A 301 8.47 4.15 -33.48
N HIS A 302 8.95 4.98 -32.54
CA HIS A 302 9.55 6.27 -32.86
C HIS A 302 10.80 6.13 -33.74
N ASN A 303 11.67 5.16 -33.46
CA ASN A 303 12.85 4.90 -34.28
C ASN A 303 12.45 4.49 -35.70
N LEU A 304 11.45 3.61 -35.83
CA LEU A 304 10.92 3.19 -37.13
C LEU A 304 10.35 4.37 -37.92
N ASP A 305 9.57 5.24 -37.27
CA ASP A 305 9.04 6.47 -37.88
C ASP A 305 10.17 7.39 -38.37
N CYS A 306 11.26 7.52 -37.60
CA CYS A 306 12.43 8.29 -38.01
C CYS A 306 13.09 7.70 -39.26
N ILE A 307 13.29 6.38 -39.29
CA ILE A 307 13.89 5.67 -40.44
C ILE A 307 13.02 5.83 -41.69
N ILE A 308 11.70 5.66 -41.58
CA ILE A 308 10.75 5.85 -42.70
C ILE A 308 10.81 7.29 -43.21
N ALA A 309 10.82 8.28 -42.30
CA ALA A 309 10.89 9.69 -42.68
C ALA A 309 12.20 10.04 -43.41
N GLU A 310 13.33 9.50 -42.97
CA GLU A 310 14.63 9.68 -43.63
C GLU A 310 14.62 9.10 -45.04
N GLN A 311 14.09 7.89 -45.23
CA GLN A 311 13.98 7.25 -46.54
C GLN A 311 13.04 8.01 -47.50
N CYS A 312 11.89 8.50 -47.02
CA CYS A 312 10.98 9.32 -47.82
C CYS A 312 11.60 10.66 -48.24
N ASN A 313 12.41 11.28 -47.38
CA ASN A 313 13.12 12.52 -47.69
C ASN A 313 14.27 12.29 -48.68
N ALA A 314 14.95 11.15 -48.62
CA ALA A 314 15.99 10.77 -49.59
C ALA A 314 15.42 10.49 -50.99
N ALA A 315 14.16 10.06 -51.08
CA ALA A 315 13.49 9.74 -52.35
C ALA A 315 12.86 10.94 -53.09
N THR A 316 12.85 12.15 -52.50
CA THR A 316 12.16 13.31 -53.11
C THR A 316 12.88 14.64 -52.86
N PRO A 317 13.44 15.32 -53.88
CA PRO A 317 14.16 16.60 -53.70
C PRO A 317 13.30 17.81 -53.33
N LEU A 318 11.97 17.67 -53.18
CA LEU A 318 11.02 18.79 -53.02
C LEU A 318 10.41 18.94 -51.61
N LEU A 319 10.79 18.12 -50.62
CA LEU A 319 10.17 18.10 -49.28
C LEU A 319 10.89 18.92 -48.20
N THR A 320 11.88 19.74 -48.57
CA THR A 320 12.75 20.49 -47.65
C THR A 320 12.01 21.51 -46.77
N ILE A 321 10.77 21.91 -47.14
CA ILE A 321 9.96 22.88 -46.39
C ILE A 321 9.09 22.20 -45.32
N PHE A 322 8.68 20.94 -45.51
CA PHE A 322 7.85 20.22 -44.52
C PHE A 322 8.66 19.62 -43.37
N SER A 323 9.91 19.22 -43.60
CA SER A 323 10.78 18.64 -42.56
C SER A 323 11.15 19.67 -41.48
N GLN A 324 11.39 20.94 -41.86
CA GLN A 324 11.72 22.01 -40.93
C GLN A 324 10.57 22.34 -39.97
N ARG A 325 9.31 22.32 -40.42
CA ARG A 325 8.15 22.56 -39.56
C ARG A 325 7.91 21.43 -38.56
N LYS A 326 8.15 20.17 -38.95
CA LYS A 326 8.00 19.00 -38.08
C LYS A 326 9.10 18.95 -37.00
N GLN A 327 10.34 19.27 -37.36
CA GLN A 327 11.43 19.40 -36.39
C GLN A 327 11.19 20.53 -35.38
N LEU A 328 10.66 21.68 -35.82
CA LEU A 328 10.32 22.79 -34.93
C LEU A 328 9.19 22.46 -33.95
N HIS A 329 8.17 21.71 -34.40
CA HIS A 329 7.09 21.22 -33.53
C HIS A 329 7.60 20.17 -32.53
N HIS A 330 8.51 19.29 -32.96
CA HIS A 330 9.08 18.24 -32.11
C HIS A 330 10.05 18.79 -31.06
N LEU A 331 10.84 19.84 -31.39
CA LEU A 331 11.63 20.59 -30.41
C LEU A 331 10.76 21.27 -29.35
N LYS A 332 9.60 21.83 -29.75
CA LYS A 332 8.63 22.41 -28.82
C LYS A 332 8.00 21.35 -27.92
N GLN A 333 7.66 20.17 -28.44
CA GLN A 333 7.13 19.07 -27.63
C GLN A 333 8.18 18.46 -26.69
N LYS A 334 9.42 18.27 -27.13
CA LYS A 334 10.52 17.85 -26.24
C LYS A 334 10.77 18.88 -25.14
N GLN A 335 10.77 20.19 -25.45
CA GLN A 335 10.89 21.24 -24.43
C GLN A 335 9.73 21.24 -23.44
N LEU A 336 8.48 21.02 -23.89
CA LEU A 336 7.31 20.88 -23.02
C LEU A 336 7.41 19.65 -22.12
N HIS A 337 7.81 18.50 -22.67
CA HIS A 337 8.00 17.27 -21.90
C HIS A 337 9.14 17.39 -20.87
N PHE A 338 10.25 18.04 -21.23
CA PHE A 338 11.32 18.35 -20.28
C PHE A 338 10.89 19.36 -19.21
N LYS A 339 10.06 20.36 -19.55
CA LYS A 339 9.46 21.28 -18.58
C LYS A 339 8.54 20.55 -17.61
N GLU A 340 7.65 19.67 -18.08
CA GLU A 340 6.75 18.89 -17.23
C GLU A 340 7.51 17.91 -16.33
N LYS A 341 8.59 17.29 -16.84
CA LYS A 341 9.46 16.42 -16.05
C LYS A 341 10.26 17.20 -15.01
N SER A 342 10.72 18.41 -15.35
CA SER A 342 11.39 19.33 -14.42
C SER A 342 10.42 19.87 -13.37
N ILE A 343 9.16 20.14 -13.72
CA ILE A 343 8.11 20.59 -12.78
C ILE A 343 7.72 19.45 -11.83
N ARG A 344 7.72 18.19 -12.30
CA ARG A 344 7.57 17.02 -11.44
C ARG A 344 8.75 16.86 -10.50
N LEU A 345 9.98 17.01 -10.98
CA LEU A 345 11.20 16.91 -10.16
C LEU A 345 11.40 18.07 -9.18
N SER A 346 10.83 19.26 -9.45
CA SER A 346 10.83 20.40 -8.50
C SER A 346 9.67 20.36 -7.51
N ARG A 347 8.81 19.34 -7.57
CA ARG A 347 7.69 19.10 -6.63
C ARG A 347 7.92 17.90 -5.71
N PHE A 348 9.13 17.36 -5.68
CA PHE A 348 9.56 16.33 -4.73
C PHE A 348 10.73 16.83 -3.89
#